data_AF-P72551-F1
#
_entry.id   AF-P72551-F1
#
_cell.length_a   1.000
_cell.length_b   1.000
_cell.length_c   1.000
_cell.angle_alpha   90.00
_cell.angle_beta   90.00
_cell.angle_gamma   90.00
#
_symmetry.space_group_name_H-M   'P 1'
#
loop_
_entity.id
_entity.type
_entity.pdbx_description
1 polymer ?
#
loop_
_entity_poly.entity_id
_entity_poly.type
_entity_poly.pdbx_seq_one_letter_code
_entity_poly.pdbx_strand_id
1 'polypeptide(L)'
;DLFLRIGDERRLVDVYQSDRMAPLVSHFKFVAGMIVGEKRRCQVGSCDYKLSKDKQLSLRLSSVGDYRGQESLVIRLLHHQNKSVHYWFDGLTKLANQVGGRGLYLFAGPVGSGKTTLMYQLISNYHQEAQVISIEDPVEIKNHQILPLPVNDDIGMTYDNLINCLYAIHQIF
;
A
#
# COMPACT_ATOMS: atom_id res chain seq x y z
N ASP A 1 5.83 -5.20 24.86
CA ASP A 1 7.11 -4.73 24.30
C ASP A 1 6.87 -3.91 23.04
N LEU A 2 7.54 -2.77 22.89
CA LEU A 2 7.54 -1.93 21.70
C LEU A 2 8.89 -2.04 21.00
N PHE A 3 8.88 -2.40 19.72
CA PHE A 3 10.08 -2.48 18.90
C PHE A 3 9.99 -1.52 17.72
N LEU A 4 11.12 -0.95 17.33
CA LEU A 4 11.29 -0.24 16.07
C LEU A 4 12.26 -1.02 15.19
N ARG A 5 12.03 -0.99 13.87
CA ARG A 5 12.98 -1.51 12.89
C ARG A 5 13.53 -0.35 12.07
N ILE A 6 14.85 -0.17 12.09
CA ILE A 6 15.57 0.83 11.31
C ILE A 6 16.57 0.08 10.43
N GLY A 7 16.36 0.09 9.11
CA GLY A 7 17.06 -0.81 8.20
C GLY A 7 16.73 -2.27 8.52
N ASP A 8 17.75 -3.09 8.74
CA ASP A 8 17.59 -4.50 9.09
C ASP A 8 17.65 -4.80 10.59
N GLU A 9 17.86 -3.77 11.41
CA GLU A 9 17.95 -3.93 12.86
C GLU A 9 16.62 -3.71 13.56
N ARG A 10 16.21 -4.68 14.37
CA ARG A 10 15.10 -4.56 15.31
C ARG A 10 15.64 -4.12 16.67
N ARG A 11 15.16 -3.00 17.18
CA ARG A 11 15.56 -2.42 18.47
C ARG A 11 14.35 -2.35 19.40
N LEU A 12 14.52 -2.87 20.63
CA LEU A 12 13.54 -2.66 21.70
C LEU A 12 13.59 -1.19 22.10
N VAL A 13 12.43 -0.54 22.11
CA VAL A 13 12.28 0.86 22.51
C VAL A 13 11.88 0.95 23.96
N ASP A 14 10.83 0.20 24.32
CA ASP A 14 10.22 0.27 25.65
C ASP A 14 9.34 -0.95 25.93
N VAL A 15 8.95 -1.13 27.19
CA VAL A 15 8.04 -2.19 27.65
C VAL A 15 6.87 -1.56 28.39
N TYR A 16 5.67 -1.74 27.84
CA TYR A 16 4.43 -1.24 28.41
C TYR A 16 3.58 -2.37 28.96
N GLN A 17 2.79 -2.06 30.00
CA GLN A 17 1.76 -2.96 30.51
C GLN A 17 0.61 -3.13 29.50
N SER A 18 -0.05 -4.29 29.57
CA SER A 18 -1.07 -4.72 28.61
C SER A 18 -2.33 -3.85 28.63
N ASP A 19 -2.69 -3.32 29.79
CA ASP A 19 -3.79 -2.37 30.02
C ASP A 19 -3.59 -1.06 29.23
N ARG A 20 -2.35 -0.60 29.07
CA ARG A 20 -2.01 0.59 28.25
C ARG A 20 -1.98 0.27 26.76
N MET A 21 -1.54 -0.93 26.37
CA MET A 21 -1.38 -1.30 24.97
C MET A 21 -2.68 -1.76 24.30
N ALA A 22 -3.57 -2.43 25.03
CA ALA A 22 -4.81 -2.98 24.46
C ALA A 22 -5.75 -1.91 23.85
N PRO A 23 -5.96 -0.72 24.48
CA PRO A 23 -6.72 0.37 23.87
C PRO A 23 -6.05 0.90 22.60
N LEU A 24 -4.71 0.97 22.59
CA LEU A 24 -3.94 1.44 21.44
C LEU A 24 -4.09 0.50 20.24
N VAL A 25 -4.01 -0.81 20.46
CA VAL A 25 -4.26 -1.82 19.43
C VAL A 25 -5.69 -1.73 18.91
N SER A 26 -6.67 -1.53 19.80
CA SER A 26 -8.08 -1.38 19.43
C SER A 26 -8.33 -0.14 18.57
N HIS A 27 -7.72 1.01 18.92
CA HIS A 27 -7.75 2.23 18.12
C HIS A 27 -7.19 2.01 16.72
N PHE A 28 -6.02 1.39 16.63
CA PHE A 28 -5.39 1.10 15.34
C PHE A 28 -6.17 0.10 14.48
N LYS A 29 -6.84 -0.87 15.10
CA LYS A 29 -7.75 -1.77 14.38
C LYS A 29 -8.94 -1.02 13.82
N PHE A 30 -9.56 -0.15 14.62
CA PHE A 30 -10.69 0.66 14.18
C PHE A 30 -10.34 1.54 12.98
N VAL A 31 -9.27 2.34 13.06
CA VAL A 31 -8.89 3.25 11.96
C VAL A 31 -8.45 2.53 10.69
N ALA A 32 -8.00 1.27 10.81
CA ALA A 32 -7.58 0.44 9.68
C ALA A 32 -8.67 -0.48 9.14
N GLY A 33 -9.92 -0.35 9.61
CA GLY A 33 -11.05 -1.16 9.16
C GLY A 33 -11.01 -2.62 9.65
N MET A 34 -10.18 -2.95 10.63
CA MET A 34 -10.11 -4.29 11.22
C MET A 34 -11.19 -4.50 12.29
N ILE A 35 -11.56 -5.77 12.53
CA ILE A 35 -12.58 -6.15 13.51
C ILE A 35 -11.99 -6.03 14.93
N VAL A 36 -12.33 -4.94 15.63
CA VAL A 36 -11.81 -4.63 16.98
C VAL A 36 -12.03 -5.78 17.98
N GLY A 37 -13.22 -6.40 17.95
CA GLY A 37 -13.60 -7.48 18.86
C GLY A 37 -12.93 -8.82 18.59
N GLU A 38 -12.43 -9.06 17.38
CA GLU A 38 -11.76 -10.32 17.05
C GLU A 38 -10.27 -10.20 17.38
N LYS A 39 -9.78 -10.96 18.36
CA LYS A 39 -8.38 -10.91 18.84
C LYS A 39 -7.60 -12.19 18.60
N ARG A 40 -8.24 -13.23 18.03
CA ARG A 40 -7.67 -14.59 17.91
C ARG A 40 -7.11 -14.89 16.54
N ARG A 41 -7.47 -14.09 15.53
CA ARG A 41 -7.11 -14.31 14.12
C ARG A 41 -6.13 -13.24 13.64
N CYS A 42 -5.33 -13.60 12.63
CA CYS A 42 -4.55 -12.63 11.89
C CYS A 42 -5.50 -11.67 11.16
N GLN A 43 -5.22 -10.37 11.23
CA GLN A 43 -5.93 -9.34 10.50
C GLN A 43 -4.93 -8.38 9.87
N VAL A 44 -5.24 -7.91 8.67
CA VAL A 44 -4.44 -6.94 7.94
C VAL A 44 -5.35 -5.77 7.59
N GLY A 45 -4.82 -4.56 7.67
CA GLY A 45 -5.53 -3.36 7.28
C GLY A 45 -4.57 -2.26 6.85
N SER A 46 -5.11 -1.19 6.28
CA SER A 46 -4.36 -0.01 5.91
C SER A 46 -5.18 1.25 6.20
N CYS A 47 -4.51 2.33 6.59
CA CYS A 47 -5.17 3.60 6.84
C CYS A 47 -4.26 4.79 6.59
N ASP A 48 -4.86 5.93 6.27
CA ASP A 48 -4.19 7.21 6.33
C ASP A 48 -4.33 7.83 7.73
N TYR A 49 -3.26 7.78 8.52
CA TYR A 49 -3.25 8.27 9.89
C TYR A 49 -2.83 9.74 9.96
N LYS A 50 -3.72 10.59 10.50
CA LYS A 50 -3.45 12.02 10.67
C LYS A 50 -2.63 12.26 11.94
N LEU A 51 -1.35 12.61 11.79
CA LEU A 51 -0.43 12.88 12.90
C LEU A 51 -0.56 14.32 13.43
N SER A 52 -0.79 15.28 12.53
CA SER A 52 -1.04 16.69 12.85
C SER A 52 -1.90 17.35 11.77
N LYS A 53 -2.17 18.65 11.86
CA LYS A 53 -2.95 19.38 10.84
C LYS A 53 -2.43 19.16 9.42
N ASP A 54 -1.11 19.18 9.25
CA ASP A 54 -0.44 19.18 7.94
C ASP A 54 0.37 17.90 7.68
N LYS A 55 0.28 16.90 8.56
CA LYS A 55 1.05 15.66 8.44
C LYS A 55 0.14 14.43 8.51
N GLN A 56 0.05 13.73 7.38
CA GLN A 56 -0.65 12.46 7.23
C GLN A 56 0.37 11.37 6.87
N LEU A 57 0.20 10.19 7.43
CA LEU A 57 1.05 9.03 7.16
C LEU A 57 0.18 7.88 6.68
N SER A 58 0.54 7.30 5.53
CA SER A 58 -0.05 6.05 5.08
C SER A 58 0.53 4.90 5.90
N LEU A 59 -0.32 4.10 6.53
CA LEU A 59 0.08 2.99 7.40
C LEU A 59 -0.47 1.66 6.86
N ARG A 60 0.34 0.60 6.94
CA ARG A 60 -0.12 -0.79 6.83
C ARG A 60 0.00 -1.46 8.19
N LEU A 61 -1.06 -2.12 8.63
CA LEU A 61 -1.16 -2.71 9.94
C LEU A 61 -1.43 -4.20 9.84
N SER A 62 -0.84 -4.97 10.74
CA SER A 62 -1.09 -6.41 10.85
C SER A 62 -1.18 -6.77 12.32
N SER A 63 -2.29 -7.40 12.72
CA SER A 63 -2.50 -7.87 14.09
C SER A 63 -2.63 -9.38 14.14
N VAL A 64 -2.16 -9.99 15.22
CA VAL A 64 -2.30 -11.43 15.47
C VAL A 64 -2.39 -11.68 16.97
N GLY A 65 -3.33 -12.55 17.37
CA GLY A 65 -3.43 -13.06 18.73
C GLY A 65 -2.56 -14.28 18.96
N ASP A 66 -1.98 -14.40 20.14
CA ASP A 66 -1.39 -15.64 20.64
C ASP A 66 -2.43 -16.53 21.35
N TYR A 67 -2.03 -17.75 21.71
CA TYR A 67 -2.88 -18.71 22.43
C TYR A 67 -3.26 -18.25 23.86
N ARG A 68 -2.58 -17.22 24.39
CA ARG A 68 -2.81 -16.65 25.72
C ARG A 68 -3.77 -15.46 25.66
N GLY A 69 -4.29 -15.13 24.47
CA GLY A 69 -5.18 -14.00 24.25
C GLY A 69 -4.47 -12.64 24.21
N GLN A 70 -3.14 -12.62 24.09
CA GLN A 70 -2.37 -11.41 23.90
C GLN A 70 -2.29 -11.08 22.41
N GLU A 71 -2.55 -9.83 22.06
CA GLU A 71 -2.54 -9.37 20.67
C GLU A 71 -1.24 -8.62 20.38
N SER A 72 -0.59 -8.98 19.28
CA SER A 72 0.56 -8.27 18.72
C SER A 72 0.11 -7.44 17.53
N LEU A 73 0.58 -6.21 17.44
CA LEU A 73 0.33 -5.31 16.31
C LEU A 73 1.65 -4.87 15.68
N VAL A 74 1.76 -5.00 14.37
CA VAL A 74 2.83 -4.46 13.55
C VAL A 74 2.29 -3.29 12.75
N ILE A 75 2.96 -2.15 12.81
CA ILE A 75 2.65 -0.96 12.00
C ILE A 75 3.82 -0.72 11.07
N ARG A 76 3.56 -0.71 9.77
CA ARG A 76 4.50 -0.36 8.72
C ARG A 76 4.16 1.02 8.21
N LEU A 77 5.12 1.94 8.34
CA LEU A 77 5.03 3.28 7.75
C LEU A 77 5.27 3.17 6.24
N LEU A 78 4.25 3.47 5.44
CA LEU A 78 4.40 3.59 4.00
C LEU A 78 4.96 4.99 3.71
N HIS A 79 6.08 5.05 2.99
CA HIS A 79 6.69 6.33 2.63
C HIS A 79 5.93 6.97 1.47
N HIS A 80 5.50 8.22 1.65
CA HIS A 80 5.23 9.12 0.53
C HIS A 80 6.57 9.50 -0.10
N GLN A 81 7.02 8.72 -1.08
CA GLN A 81 8.23 9.06 -1.82
C GLN A 81 7.93 10.18 -2.82
N ASN A 82 8.12 11.43 -2.40
CA ASN A 82 8.52 12.52 -3.30
C ASN A 82 10.03 12.46 -3.55
N LYS A 83 10.62 11.26 -3.74
CA LYS A 83 12.02 11.15 -4.15
C LYS A 83 12.07 11.10 -5.67
N SER A 84 12.83 12.02 -6.25
CA SER A 84 13.25 11.92 -7.65
C SER A 84 13.96 10.58 -7.84
N VAL A 85 13.36 9.70 -8.62
CA VAL A 85 13.96 8.41 -8.95
C VAL A 85 15.00 8.69 -10.02
N HIS A 86 16.28 8.63 -9.64
CA HIS A 86 17.37 8.80 -10.58
C HIS A 86 17.67 7.45 -11.22
N TYR A 87 17.10 7.22 -12.40
CA TYR A 87 17.53 6.12 -13.25
C TYR A 87 18.89 6.47 -13.83
N TRP A 88 19.89 5.62 -13.58
CA TRP A 88 21.17 5.72 -14.25
C TRP A 88 20.94 5.36 -15.74
N PHE A 89 21.52 6.13 -16.67
CA PHE A 89 21.41 5.99 -18.14
C PHE A 89 20.08 6.42 -18.78
N ASP A 90 20.06 6.53 -20.12
CA ASP A 90 18.87 6.79 -20.95
C ASP A 90 17.88 5.60 -21.03
N GLY A 91 18.00 4.62 -20.11
CA GLY A 91 17.19 3.41 -20.11
C GLY A 91 15.70 3.70 -19.96
N LEU A 92 15.35 4.69 -19.13
CA LEU A 92 13.95 5.10 -18.94
C LEU A 92 13.37 5.72 -20.21
N THR A 93 14.11 6.59 -20.90
CA THR A 93 13.67 7.23 -22.15
C THR A 93 13.44 6.21 -23.25
N LYS A 94 14.36 5.24 -23.40
CA LYS A 94 14.21 4.14 -24.37
C LYS A 94 13.01 3.27 -24.04
N LEU A 95 12.81 2.93 -22.76
CA LEU A 95 11.68 2.15 -22.31
C LEU A 95 10.36 2.90 -22.51
N ALA A 96 10.30 4.19 -22.17
CA ALA A 96 9.12 5.03 -22.36
C ALA A 96 8.67 5.07 -23.83
N ASN A 97 9.62 5.17 -24.77
CA ASN A 97 9.33 5.12 -26.21
C ASN A 97 8.76 3.76 -26.67
N GLN A 98 9.06 2.66 -25.97
CA GLN A 98 8.52 1.33 -26.26
C GLN A 98 7.18 1.05 -25.57
N VAL A 99 6.92 1.71 -24.44
CA VAL A 99 5.69 1.56 -23.63
C VAL A 99 4.54 2.46 -24.12
N GLY A 100 4.69 3.06 -25.30
CA GLY A 100 3.75 4.01 -25.92
C GLY A 100 2.44 3.45 -26.49
N GLY A 101 2.31 2.13 -26.61
CA GLY A 101 1.26 1.49 -27.41
C GLY A 101 0.25 0.70 -26.60
N ARG A 102 -0.86 0.31 -27.25
CA ARG A 102 -1.78 -0.70 -26.71
C ARG A 102 -1.06 -2.04 -26.64
N GLY A 103 -0.96 -2.61 -25.44
CA GLY A 103 -0.31 -3.89 -25.23
C GLY A 103 -0.22 -4.27 -23.75
N LEU A 104 0.27 -5.48 -23.51
CA LEU A 104 0.57 -5.97 -22.16
C LEU A 104 2.07 -5.84 -21.90
N TYR A 105 2.43 -5.07 -20.88
CA TYR A 105 3.81 -4.91 -20.45
C TYR A 105 4.01 -5.59 -19.10
N LEU A 106 4.95 -6.54 -19.02
CA LEU A 106 5.23 -7.30 -17.80
C LEU A 106 6.52 -6.82 -17.13
N PHE A 107 6.43 -6.49 -15.84
CA PHE A 107 7.56 -6.08 -15.02
C PHE A 107 7.86 -7.19 -14.00
N ALA A 108 9.05 -7.80 -14.08
CA ALA A 108 9.47 -8.90 -13.21
C ALA A 108 10.73 -8.55 -12.41
N GLY A 109 10.84 -9.09 -11.20
CA GLY A 109 11.96 -8.86 -10.29
C GLY A 109 11.60 -9.15 -8.82
N PRO A 110 12.59 -9.26 -7.92
CA PRO A 110 12.36 -9.56 -6.51
C PRO A 110 11.57 -8.46 -5.79
N VAL A 111 11.02 -8.77 -4.61
CA VAL A 111 10.37 -7.78 -3.75
C VAL A 111 11.36 -6.67 -3.41
N GLY A 112 10.92 -5.41 -3.49
CA GLY A 112 11.78 -4.24 -3.23
C GLY A 112 12.68 -3.81 -4.39
N SER A 113 12.62 -4.46 -5.56
CA SER A 113 13.42 -4.07 -6.73
C SER A 113 12.96 -2.79 -7.45
N GLY A 114 11.94 -2.09 -6.94
CA GLY A 114 11.46 -0.82 -7.51
C GLY A 114 10.48 -0.95 -8.70
N LYS A 115 9.83 -2.10 -8.88
CA LYS A 115 8.86 -2.32 -9.98
C LYS A 115 7.71 -1.32 -9.97
N THR A 116 6.99 -1.20 -8.85
CA THR A 116 5.88 -0.25 -8.68
C THR A 116 6.34 1.18 -8.98
N THR A 117 7.51 1.55 -8.45
CA THR A 117 8.12 2.86 -8.69
C THR A 117 8.40 3.13 -10.17
N LEU A 118 8.92 2.13 -10.90
CA LEU A 118 9.15 2.24 -12.35
C LEU A 118 7.85 2.37 -13.15
N MET A 119 6.83 1.57 -12.82
CA MET A 119 5.53 1.66 -13.48
C MET A 119 4.92 3.06 -13.32
N TYR A 120 4.93 3.61 -12.11
CA TYR A 120 4.43 4.95 -11.84
C TYR A 120 5.20 6.05 -12.58
N GLN A 121 6.53 5.91 -12.68
CA GLN A 121 7.37 6.85 -13.44
C GLN A 121 7.07 6.81 -14.94
N LEU A 122 6.92 5.60 -15.51
CA LEU A 122 6.55 5.44 -16.92
C LEU A 122 5.17 6.06 -17.20
N ILE A 123 4.19 5.81 -16.33
CA ILE A 123 2.85 6.40 -16.43
C ILE A 123 2.89 7.93 -16.32
N SER A 124 3.67 8.48 -15.39
CA SER A 124 3.76 9.94 -15.21
C SER A 124 4.37 10.66 -16.42
N ASN A 125 5.19 9.94 -17.21
CA ASN A 125 5.74 10.44 -18.47
C ASN A 125 4.85 10.13 -19.69
N TYR A 126 3.81 9.31 -19.51
CA TYR A 126 2.87 8.92 -20.56
C TYR A 126 1.80 10.01 -20.73
N HIS A 127 1.28 10.16 -21.95
CA HIS A 127 0.41 11.27 -22.39
C HIS A 127 -0.71 11.62 -21.40
N GLN A 128 -0.82 12.91 -21.06
CA GLN A 128 -1.77 13.47 -20.07
C GLN A 128 -3.25 13.36 -20.44
N GLU A 129 -3.59 12.94 -21.65
CA GLU A 129 -4.97 12.92 -22.16
C GLU A 129 -5.73 11.62 -21.82
N ALA A 130 -5.03 10.55 -21.44
CA ALA A 130 -5.65 9.26 -21.11
C ALA A 130 -5.90 9.13 -19.60
N GLN A 131 -7.08 8.62 -19.22
CA GLN A 131 -7.34 8.22 -17.84
C GLN A 131 -6.58 6.93 -17.53
N VAL A 132 -5.72 6.98 -16.51
CA VAL A 132 -4.97 5.80 -16.04
C VAL A 132 -5.62 5.26 -14.77
N ILE A 133 -5.91 3.96 -14.77
CA ILE A 133 -6.51 3.25 -13.64
C ILE A 133 -5.55 2.14 -13.20
N SER A 134 -5.31 2.01 -11.90
CA SER A 134 -4.51 0.93 -11.32
C SER A 134 -5.36 0.07 -10.39
N ILE A 135 -5.09 -1.24 -10.34
CA ILE A 135 -5.65 -2.15 -9.33
C ILE A 135 -4.49 -2.62 -8.45
N GLU A 136 -4.56 -2.35 -7.15
CA GLU A 136 -3.43 -2.52 -6.22
C GLU A 136 -3.83 -3.14 -4.88
N ASP A 137 -2.92 -3.93 -4.29
CA ASP A 137 -3.08 -4.53 -2.96
C ASP A 137 -1.83 -4.33 -2.08
N PRO A 138 -1.80 -3.32 -1.20
CA PRO A 138 -2.61 -2.10 -1.19
C PRO A 138 -1.99 -1.02 -2.10
N VAL A 139 -2.67 0.11 -2.22
CA VAL A 139 -2.14 1.29 -2.95
C VAL A 139 -0.86 1.81 -2.27
N GLU A 140 0.26 1.82 -2.99
CA GLU A 140 1.57 2.21 -2.42
C GLU A 140 1.91 3.69 -2.64
N ILE A 141 1.56 4.24 -3.82
CA ILE A 141 1.95 5.59 -4.24
C ILE A 141 0.70 6.38 -4.61
N LYS A 142 0.54 7.55 -4.00
CA LYS A 142 -0.53 8.49 -4.38
C LYS A 142 -0.05 9.36 -5.54
N ASN A 143 -0.65 9.19 -6.71
CA ASN A 143 -0.42 10.02 -7.88
C ASN A 143 -1.77 10.55 -8.37
N HIS A 144 -1.91 11.86 -8.54
CA HIS A 144 -3.16 12.50 -8.98
C HIS A 144 -3.55 12.14 -10.43
N GLN A 145 -2.59 11.67 -11.23
CA GLN A 145 -2.82 11.25 -12.62
C GLN A 145 -3.33 9.80 -12.74
N ILE A 146 -3.30 9.04 -11.64
CA ILE A 146 -3.70 7.64 -11.61
C ILE A 146 -4.89 7.52 -10.68
N LEU A 147 -5.93 6.81 -11.11
CA LEU A 147 -7.06 6.42 -10.27
C LEU A 147 -6.77 5.03 -9.68
N PRO A 148 -6.32 4.94 -8.41
CA PRO A 148 -6.07 3.65 -7.79
C PRO A 148 -7.36 3.01 -7.27
N LEU A 149 -7.54 1.73 -7.58
CA LEU A 149 -8.59 0.86 -7.07
C LEU A 149 -7.94 -0.16 -6.12
N PRO A 150 -8.13 -0.02 -4.80
CA PRO A 150 -7.61 -0.98 -3.84
C PRO A 150 -8.38 -2.30 -3.94
N VAL A 151 -7.65 -3.41 -3.86
CA VAL A 151 -8.25 -4.73 -3.66
C VAL A 151 -8.79 -4.82 -2.24
N ASN A 152 -10.03 -5.30 -2.12
CA ASN A 152 -10.67 -5.54 -0.84
C ASN A 152 -11.65 -6.70 -0.97
N ASP A 153 -11.21 -7.89 -0.56
CA ASP A 153 -11.99 -9.11 -0.64
C ASP A 153 -13.27 -9.05 0.22
N ASP A 154 -13.24 -8.35 1.36
CA ASP A 154 -14.36 -8.28 2.31
C ASP A 154 -15.59 -7.59 1.71
N ILE A 155 -15.39 -6.69 0.75
CA ILE A 155 -16.46 -5.99 0.02
C ILE A 155 -16.57 -6.45 -1.45
N GLY A 156 -15.89 -7.53 -1.82
CA GLY A 156 -15.95 -8.11 -3.17
C GLY A 156 -15.16 -7.33 -4.24
N MET A 157 -14.28 -6.41 -3.86
CA MET A 157 -13.36 -5.72 -4.78
C MET A 157 -12.12 -6.59 -5.05
N THR A 158 -12.32 -7.78 -5.61
CA THR A 158 -11.25 -8.70 -6.00
C THR A 158 -10.59 -8.27 -7.32
N TYR A 159 -9.39 -8.77 -7.62
CA TYR A 159 -8.72 -8.52 -8.91
C TYR A 159 -9.63 -8.85 -10.11
N ASP A 160 -10.26 -10.03 -10.11
CA ASP A 160 -11.13 -10.48 -11.20
C ASP A 160 -12.34 -9.56 -11.37
N ASN A 161 -12.99 -9.18 -10.27
CA ASN A 161 -14.17 -8.31 -10.31
C ASN A 161 -13.81 -6.92 -10.83
N LEU A 162 -12.67 -6.36 -10.38
CA LEU A 162 -12.23 -5.04 -10.82
C LEU A 162 -11.81 -5.05 -12.30
N ILE A 163 -11.07 -6.07 -12.76
CA ILE A 163 -10.70 -6.22 -14.17
C ILE A 163 -11.96 -6.32 -15.05
N ASN A 164 -12.93 -7.16 -14.68
CA ASN A 164 -14.20 -7.29 -15.41
C ASN A 164 -15.00 -5.99 -15.44
N CYS A 165 -15.04 -5.25 -14.33
CA CYS A 165 -15.71 -3.95 -14.26
C CYS A 165 -15.07 -2.93 -15.22
N LEU A 166 -13.74 -2.89 -15.28
CA LEU A 166 -13.01 -1.98 -16.19
C LEU A 166 -13.24 -2.33 -17.66
N TYR A 167 -13.31 -3.61 -18.01
CA TYR A 167 -13.70 -4.03 -19.36
C TYR A 167 -15.10 -3.54 -19.73
N ALA A 168 -16.06 -3.60 -18.80
CA ALA A 168 -17.41 -3.11 -19.03
C ALA A 168 -17.47 -1.59 -19.18
N ILE A 169 -16.72 -0.84 -18.37
CA ILE A 169 -16.65 0.63 -18.47
C ILE A 169 -16.10 1.05 -19.84
N HIS A 170 -15.06 0.40 -20.34
CA HIS A 170 -14.51 0.69 -21.67
C HIS A 170 -15.48 0.34 -22.82
N GLN A 171 -16.49 -0.51 -22.62
CA GLN A 171 -17.51 -0.76 -23.65
C GLN A 171 -18.64 0.29 -23.68
N ILE A 172 -18.77 1.10 -22.63
CA ILE A 172 -19.82 2.11 -22.48
C ILE A 172 -19.35 3.48 -23.03
N PHE A 173 -18.04 3.67 -23.21
CA PHE A 173 -17.40 4.86 -23.81
C PHE A 173 -16.74 4.52 -25.15
#